data_AF-A0A8T5IMA4-F1
#
_entry.id   AF-A0A8T5IMA4-F1
#
_cell.length_a   1.000
_cell.length_b   1.000
_cell.length_c   1.000
_cell.angle_alpha   90.00
_cell.angle_beta   90.00
_cell.angle_gamma   90.00
#
_symmetry.space_group_name_H-M   'P 1'
#
loop_
_entity.id
_entity.type
_entity.pdbx_description
1 polymer ?
#
loop_
_entity_poly.entity_id
_entity_poly.type
_entity_poly.pdbx_seq_one_letter_code
_entity_poly.pdbx_strand_id
1 'polypeptide(L)' 'MIMEILMILLTIVLMLIPIAFLVFWIWMIIDVVKRENFEGENDKVLWIIVVLLAGVIGAAVYYFLIKKKLD' A
#
# COMPACT_ATOMS: atom_id res chain seq x y z
N MET A 1 -18.59 11.93 30.41
CA MET A 1 -17.77 10.75 30.71
C MET A 1 -17.86 9.64 29.64
N ILE A 2 -18.94 8.85 29.52
CA ILE A 2 -19.01 7.74 28.53
C ILE A 2 -18.91 8.24 27.08
N MET A 3 -19.67 9.27 26.72
CA MET A 3 -19.64 9.83 25.36
C MET A 3 -18.26 10.40 25.00
N GLU A 4 -17.54 11.00 25.94
CA GLU A 4 -16.19 11.53 25.70
C GLU A 4 -15.19 10.39 25.42
N ILE A 5 -15.26 9.31 26.21
CA ILE A 5 -14.42 8.12 26.00
C ILE A 5 -14.70 7.50 24.62
N LEU A 6 -15.97 7.41 24.23
CA LEU A 6 -16.36 6.87 22.92
C LEU A 6 -15.80 7.73 21.77
N MET A 7 -15.90 9.05 21.88
CA MET A 7 -15.39 9.98 20.87
C MET A 7 -13.86 9.88 20.75
N ILE A 8 -13.14 9.83 21.89
CA ILE A 8 -11.68 9.66 21.90
C ILE A 8 -11.26 8.35 21.23
N LEU A 9 -11.93 7.25 21.57
CA LEU A 9 -11.65 5.94 20.97
C LEU A 9 -11.87 5.96 19.46
N LEU A 10 -13.00 6.52 19.01
CA LEU A 10 -13.30 6.65 17.59
C LEU A 10 -12.23 7.49 16.87
N THR A 11 -11.83 8.61 17.44
CA THR A 11 -10.78 9.47 16.87
C THR A 11 -9.45 8.73 16.75
N ILE A 12 -9.03 7.96 17.76
CA ILE A 12 -7.81 7.16 17.69
C ILE A 12 -7.89 6.13 16.56
N VAL A 13 -9.00 5.40 16.45
CA VAL A 13 -9.20 4.41 15.38
C VAL A 13 -9.12 5.07 14.01
N LEU A 14 -9.76 6.22 13.83
CA LEU A 14 -9.74 6.96 12.57
C LEU A 14 -8.34 7.46 12.21
N MET A 15 -7.49 7.80 13.20
CA MET A 15 -6.10 8.18 12.96
C MET A 15 -5.21 7.01 12.53
N LEU A 16 -5.53 5.78 12.92
CA LEU A 16 -4.74 4.60 12.54
C LEU A 16 -4.94 4.20 11.06
N ILE A 17 -6.10 4.50 10.49
CA ILE A 17 -6.42 4.17 9.09
C ILE A 17 -5.42 4.76 8.08
N PRO A 18 -5.15 6.08 8.05
CA PRO A 18 -4.18 6.65 7.11
C PRO A 18 -2.75 6.13 7.35
N ILE A 19 -2.38 5.82 8.59
CA ILE A 19 -1.08 5.22 8.92
C ILE A 19 -0.97 3.83 8.30
N ALA A 20 -2.01 3.00 8.42
CA ALA A 20 -2.04 1.68 7.81
C ALA A 20 -1.92 1.76 6.28
N PHE A 21 -2.62 2.69 5.64
CA PHE A 21 -2.50 2.91 4.20
C PHE A 21 -1.12 3.41 3.77
N LEU A 22 -0.49 4.29 4.57
CA LEU A 22 0.87 4.76 4.31
C LEU A 22 1.89 3.61 4.43
N VAL A 23 1.79 2.81 5.49
CA VAL A 23 2.65 1.62 5.69
C VAL A 23 2.47 0.64 4.54
N PHE A 24 1.22 0.38 4.14
CA PHE A 24 0.92 -0.50 3.01
C PHE A 24 1.52 0.02 1.69
N TRP A 25 1.37 1.31 1.40
CA TRP A 25 1.92 1.93 0.19
C TRP A 25 3.45 1.85 0.15
N ILE A 26 4.13 2.19 1.25
CA ILE A 26 5.58 2.08 1.37
C ILE A 26 6.04 0.62 1.22
N TRP A 27 5.33 -0.32 1.82
CA TRP A 27 5.65 -1.74 1.69
C TRP A 27 5.61 -2.20 0.23
N MET A 28 4.61 -1.76 -0.55
CA MET A 28 4.54 -2.10 -1.97
C MET A 28 5.63 -1.43 -2.81
N ILE A 29 6.06 -0.21 -2.45
CA ILE A 29 7.24 0.43 -3.09
C ILE A 29 8.49 -0.42 -2.83
N ILE A 30 8.69 -0.89 -1.60
CA ILE A 30 9.85 -1.73 -1.26
C ILE A 30 9.80 -3.05 -2.05
N ASP A 31 8.63 -3.66 -2.16
CA ASP A 31 8.44 -4.93 -2.88
C ASP A 31 8.77 -4.77 -4.38
N VAL A 32 8.19 -3.78 -5.06
CA VAL A 32 8.41 -3.57 -6.50
C VAL A 32 9.86 -3.26 -6.83
N VAL A 33 10.56 -2.51 -5.97
CA VAL A 33 11.98 -2.18 -6.16
C VAL A 33 12.87 -3.41 -5.99
N LYS A 34 12.60 -4.24 -4.98
CA LYS A 34 13.43 -5.42 -4.66
C LYS A 34 13.14 -6.63 -5.53
N ARG A 35 12.00 -6.68 -6.21
CA ARG A 35 11.57 -7.83 -6.98
C ARG A 35 12.40 -7.99 -8.26
N GLU A 36 12.86 -9.21 -8.54
CA GLU A 36 13.70 -9.52 -9.70
C GLU A 36 13.04 -10.47 -10.71
N ASN A 37 11.98 -11.17 -10.34
CA ASN A 37 11.30 -12.17 -11.17
C ASN A 37 10.19 -11.60 -12.07
N PHE A 38 10.37 -10.38 -12.59
CA PHE A 38 9.45 -9.83 -13.59
C PHE A 38 9.64 -10.54 -14.95
N GLU A 39 8.53 -10.87 -15.62
CA GLU A 39 8.55 -11.55 -16.93
C GLU A 39 8.85 -10.57 -18.08
N GLY A 40 8.25 -9.37 -18.05
CA GLY A 40 8.44 -8.34 -19.06
C GLY A 40 9.64 -7.42 -18.77
N GLU A 41 10.38 -7.07 -19.83
CA GLU A 41 11.57 -6.21 -19.78
C GLU A 41 11.32 -4.87 -19.06
N ASN A 42 10.13 -4.30 -19.23
CA ASN A 42 9.76 -2.99 -18.68
C ASN A 42 8.78 -3.05 -17.50
N ASP A 43 8.36 -4.25 -17.06
CA ASP A 43 7.31 -4.40 -16.04
C ASP A 43 7.72 -3.75 -14.72
N LYS A 44 8.98 -3.91 -14.31
CA LYS A 44 9.48 -3.30 -13.07
C LYS A 44 9.31 -1.78 -13.08
N VAL A 45 9.72 -1.13 -14.17
CA VAL A 45 9.65 0.34 -14.31
C VAL A 45 8.19 0.79 -14.34
N LEU A 46 7.33 0.09 -15.09
CA LEU A 46 5.90 0.37 -15.14
C LEU A 46 5.27 0.33 -13.74
N TRP A 47 5.53 -0.73 -12.98
CA TRP A 47 4.94 -0.91 -11.66
C TRP A 47 5.50 0.06 -10.62
N ILE A 48 6.79 0.45 -10.72
CA ILE A 48 7.34 1.54 -9.90
C ILE A 48 6.54 2.83 -10.13
N ILE A 49 6.29 3.19 -11.39
CA ILE A 49 5.53 4.41 -11.73
C ILE A 49 4.09 4.32 -11.22
N VAL A 50 3.41 3.19 -11.47
CA VAL A 50 2.02 2.98 -11.03
C VAL A 50 1.91 3.06 -9.51
N VAL A 51 2.76 2.37 -8.77
CA VAL A 51 2.72 2.36 -7.30
C VAL A 51 3.07 3.74 -6.74
N LEU A 52 4.09 4.42 -7.27
CA LEU A 52 4.49 5.74 -6.77
C LEU A 52 3.44 6.83 -7.06
N LEU A 53 2.92 6.91 -8.28
CA LEU A 53 2.04 8.00 -8.70
C LEU A 53 0.57 7.78 -8.32
N ALA A 54 0.08 6.53 -8.38
CA ALA A 54 -1.31 6.22 -8.01
C ALA A 54 -1.48 5.94 -6.50
N GLY A 55 -0.41 6.04 -5.72
CA GLY A 55 -0.46 5.93 -4.26
C GLY A 55 -1.00 4.59 -3.77
N VAL A 56 -1.87 4.64 -2.76
CA VAL A 56 -2.52 3.46 -2.15
C VAL A 56 -3.29 2.63 -3.19
N ILE A 57 -3.92 3.27 -4.17
CA ILE A 57 -4.66 2.57 -5.24
C ILE A 57 -3.67 1.79 -6.12
N GLY A 58 -2.57 2.41 -6.52
CA GLY A 58 -1.50 1.74 -7.27
C GLY A 58 -0.90 0.56 -6.51
N ALA A 59 -0.64 0.75 -5.21
CA ALA A 59 -0.18 -0.32 -4.32
C ALA A 59 -1.17 -1.49 -4.22
N ALA A 60 -2.48 -1.22 -4.12
CA ALA A 60 -3.49 -2.27 -4.07
C ALA A 60 -3.55 -3.07 -5.38
N VAL A 61 -3.54 -2.38 -6.52
CA VAL A 61 -3.54 -3.04 -7.84
C VAL A 61 -2.27 -3.89 -8.02
N TYR A 62 -1.11 -3.34 -7.67
CA TYR A 62 0.16 -4.08 -7.68
C TYR A 62 0.13 -5.32 -6.80
N TYR A 63 -0.39 -5.19 -5.58
CA TYR A 63 -0.48 -6.30 -4.62
C TYR A 63 -1.27 -7.48 -5.21
N PHE A 64 -2.45 -7.22 -5.76
CA PHE A 64 -3.34 -8.27 -6.25
C PHE A 64 -2.91 -8.86 -7.60
N LEU A 65 -2.37 -8.06 -8.51
CA LEU A 65 -2.05 -8.51 -9.87
C LEU A 65 -0.61 -9.04 -10.01
N ILE A 66 0.33 -8.50 -9.23
CA ILE A 66 1.76 -8.79 -9.40
C ILE A 66 2.30 -9.52 -8.20
N LYS A 67 2.31 -8.88 -7.02
CA LYS A 67 2.92 -9.46 -5.82
C LYS A 67 2.34 -10.85 -5.52
N LYS A 68 1.01 -10.98 -5.47
CA LYS A 68 0.35 -12.27 -5.23
C LYS A 68 0.56 -13.32 -6.34
N LYS A 69 0.84 -12.90 -7.58
CA LYS A 69 1.10 -13.81 -8.72
C LYS A 69 2.53 -14.33 -8.70
N LEU A 70 3.48 -13.48 -8.31
CA LEU A 70 4.92 -13.71 -8.40
C LEU A 70 5.55 -14.16 -7.06
N ASP A 71 4.76 -14.25 -6.00
CA ASP A 71 5.08 -14.94 -4.74
C ASP A 71 4.68 -16.42 -4.86
#